data_AF-A0A401YWY8-F1
#
_entry.id   AF-A0A401YWY8-F1
#
_cell.length_a   1.000
_cell.length_b   1.000
_cell.length_c   1.000
_cell.angle_alpha   90.00
_cell.angle_beta   90.00
_cell.angle_gamma   90.00
#
_symmetry.space_group_name_H-M   'P 1'
#
loop_
_entity.id
_entity.type
_entity.pdbx_description
1 polymer ?
#
loop_
_entity_poly.entity_id
_entity_poly.type
_entity_poly.pdbx_seq_one_letter_code
_entity_poly.pdbx_strand_id
1 'polypeptide(L)' 'MSPGTLGIHKEALRNRVRQAEADAGERDERMTTGEQDELKQLRREVAELRRANEILKAASVFFAQEIDRPRTRPSR' A
#
# COMPACT_ATOMS: atom_id res chain seq x y z
N MET A 1 25.15 -20.14 -37.98
CA MET A 1 24.29 -19.00 -37.61
C MET A 1 23.58 -19.38 -36.31
N SER A 2 24.06 -18.90 -35.16
CA SER A 2 23.54 -19.31 -33.84
C SER A 2 22.32 -18.46 -33.49
N PRO A 3 21.16 -19.05 -33.15
CA PRO A 3 19.96 -18.30 -32.77
C PRO A 3 20.12 -17.80 -31.33
N GLY A 4 20.94 -16.76 -31.15
CA GLY A 4 21.33 -16.25 -29.83
C GLY A 4 20.87 -14.83 -29.51
N THR A 5 20.26 -14.11 -30.44
CA THR A 5 20.06 -12.66 -30.33
C THR A 5 18.60 -12.26 -30.37
N LEU A 6 17.84 -12.68 -29.36
CA LEU A 6 16.77 -11.84 -28.84
C LEU A 6 17.38 -11.07 -27.68
N GLY A 7 17.56 -9.75 -27.81
CA GLY A 7 18.15 -8.86 -26.81
C GLY A 7 17.37 -8.73 -25.50
N ILE A 8 16.56 -9.74 -25.16
CA ILE A 8 15.89 -9.90 -23.89
C ILE A 8 16.79 -10.81 -23.05
N HIS A 9 17.31 -10.30 -21.93
CA HIS A 9 18.02 -11.13 -20.95
C HIS A 9 17.20 -12.40 -20.69
N LYS A 10 17.78 -13.58 -20.92
CA LYS A 10 17.08 -14.88 -20.83
C LYS A 10 16.31 -15.05 -19.51
N GLU A 11 16.80 -14.45 -18.44
CA GLU A 11 16.16 -14.42 -17.12
C GLU A 11 14.87 -13.58 -17.10
N ALA A 12 14.84 -12.43 -17.78
CA ALA A 12 13.63 -11.62 -17.90
C ALA A 12 12.52 -12.38 -18.63
N LEU A 13 12.86 -13.12 -19.69
CA LEU A 13 11.90 -13.98 -20.39
C LEU A 13 11.39 -15.10 -19.48
N ARG A 14 12.28 -15.81 -18.77
CA ARG A 14 11.88 -16.86 -17.81
C ARG A 14 10.96 -16.33 -16.73
N ASN A 15 11.24 -15.14 -16.20
CA ASN A 15 10.39 -14.52 -15.18
C ASN A 15 9.01 -14.16 -15.71
N ARG A 16 8.90 -13.69 -16.97
CA ARG A 16 7.60 -13.43 -17.62
C ARG A 16 6.80 -14.71 -17.83
N VAL A 17 7.45 -15.79 -18.28
CA VAL A 17 6.80 -17.10 -18.44
C VAL A 17 6.25 -17.59 -17.10
N ARG A 18 7.06 -17.56 -16.04
CA ARG A 18 6.60 -17.96 -14.70
C ARG A 18 5.47 -17.10 -14.16
N GLN A 19 5.46 -15.79 -14.47
CA GLN A 19 4.36 -14.92 -14.09
C GLN A 19 3.09 -15.26 -14.88
N ALA A 20 3.21 -15.55 -16.18
CA ALA A 20 2.06 -15.98 -16.99
C ALA A 20 1.49 -17.33 -16.52
N GLU A 21 2.33 -18.29 -16.13
CA GLU A 21 1.91 -19.56 -15.52
C GLU A 21 1.16 -19.31 -14.19
N ALA A 22 1.65 -18.38 -13.35
CA ALA A 22 0.93 -17.98 -12.14
C ALA A 22 -0.42 -17.32 -12.45
N ASP A 23 -0.44 -16.38 -13.40
CA ASP A 23 -1.66 -15.67 -13.83
C ASP A 23 -2.70 -16.63 -14.45
N ALA A 24 -2.26 -17.76 -15.01
CA ALA A 24 -3.12 -18.83 -15.52
C ALA A 24 -3.57 -19.85 -14.45
N GLY A 25 -3.10 -19.73 -13.21
CA GLY A 25 -3.38 -20.69 -12.14
C GLY A 25 -2.60 -22.01 -12.25
N GLU A 26 -1.54 -22.03 -13.05
CA GLU A 26 -0.67 -23.21 -13.23
C GLU A 26 0.49 -23.22 -12.21
N ARG A 27 0.64 -22.15 -11.42
CA ARG A 27 1.63 -22.02 -10.34
C ARG A 27 1.06 -21.29 -9.13
N ASP A 28 0.88 -22.03 -8.04
CA ASP A 28 0.40 -21.47 -6.76
C ASP A 28 1.52 -20.88 -5.89
N GLU A 29 2.78 -21.17 -6.19
CA GLU A 29 3.96 -20.67 -5.45
C GLU A 29 4.23 -19.17 -5.66
N ARG A 30 3.50 -18.52 -6.57
CA ARG A 30 3.70 -17.13 -6.97
C ARG A 30 2.34 -16.43 -7.08
N MET A 31 2.27 -15.22 -6.53
CA MET A 31 1.08 -14.38 -6.69
C MET A 31 0.88 -13.99 -8.15
N THR A 32 -0.37 -14.02 -8.58
CA THR A 32 -0.81 -13.44 -9.85
C THR A 32 -0.50 -11.94 -9.89
N THR A 33 -0.44 -11.38 -11.10
CA THR A 33 -0.30 -9.96 -11.32
C THR A 33 -1.45 -9.18 -10.66
N GLY A 34 -2.67 -9.72 -10.72
CA GLY A 34 -3.86 -9.13 -10.10
C GLY A 34 -3.74 -9.03 -8.57
N GLU A 35 -3.37 -10.13 -7.91
CA GLU A 35 -3.17 -10.13 -6.45
C GLU A 35 -2.04 -9.20 -6.02
N GLN A 36 -0.97 -9.10 -6.81
CA GLN A 36 0.13 -8.18 -6.52
C GLN A 36 -0.33 -6.72 -6.61
N ASP A 37 -1.17 -6.39 -7.58
CA ASP A 37 -1.68 -5.03 -7.76
C ASP A 37 -2.72 -4.66 -6.70
N GLU A 38 -3.61 -5.58 -6.34
CA GLU A 38 -4.52 -5.41 -5.20
C GLU A 38 -3.74 -5.19 -3.90
N LEU A 39 -2.73 -6.01 -3.62
CA LEU A 39 -1.89 -5.84 -2.43
C LEU A 39 -1.19 -4.47 -2.38
N LYS A 40 -0.74 -3.95 -3.54
CA LYS A 40 -0.16 -2.60 -3.62
C LYS A 40 -1.22 -1.52 -3.33
N GLN A 41 -2.43 -1.67 -3.87
CA GLN A 41 -3.53 -0.74 -3.63
C GLN A 41 -3.92 -0.72 -2.14
N LEU A 42 -4.15 -1.89 -1.55
CA LEU A 42 -4.48 -2.02 -0.13
C LEU A 42 -3.39 -1.44 0.77
N ARG A 43 -2.11 -1.66 0.45
CA ARG A 43 -1.00 -1.06 1.21
C ARG A 43 -1.01 0.47 1.16
N ARG A 44 -1.39 1.07 0.02
CA ARG A 44 -1.52 2.52 -0.11
C ARG A 44 -2.70 3.04 0.70
N GLU A 45 -3.86 2.41 0.57
CA GLU A 45 -5.06 2.79 1.30
C GLU A 45 -4.86 2.69 2.81
N VAL A 46 -4.27 1.60 3.31
CA VAL A 46 -3.95 1.45 4.74
C VAL A 46 -2.99 2.55 5.22
N ALA A 47 -2.02 2.95 4.40
CA ALA A 47 -1.11 4.04 4.76
C ALA A 47 -1.85 5.39 4.86
N GLU A 48 -2.75 5.67 3.93
CA GLU A 48 -3.58 6.88 3.93
C GLU A 48 -4.55 6.90 5.13
N LEU A 49 -5.24 5.78 5.38
CA LEU A 49 -6.14 5.64 6.53
C LEU A 49 -5.41 5.81 7.86
N ARG A 50 -4.19 5.27 7.98
CA ARG A 50 -3.35 5.49 9.18
C ARG A 50 -3.01 6.96 9.32
N ARG A 51 -2.59 7.64 8.25
CA ARG A 51 -2.29 9.08 8.27
C ARG A 51 -3.51 9.89 8.69
N ALA A 52 -4.69 9.61 8.12
CA ALA A 52 -5.93 10.29 8.47
C ALA A 52 -6.30 10.08 9.94
N ASN A 53 -6.18 8.84 10.43
CA ASN A 53 -6.44 8.53 11.84
C ASN A 53 -5.50 9.29 12.79
N GLU A 54 -4.23 9.44 12.46
CA GLU A 54 -3.30 10.21 13.31
C GLU A 54 -3.67 11.70 13.36
N ILE A 55 -4.10 12.27 12.23
CA ILE A 55 -4.61 13.65 12.20
C ILE A 55 -5.86 13.79 13.08
N LEU A 56 -6.81 12.85 12.96
CA LEU A 56 -8.04 12.88 13.74
C LEU A 56 -7.75 12.75 15.23
N LYS A 57 -6.89 11.81 15.64
CA LYS A 57 -6.46 11.67 17.04
C LYS A 57 -5.83 12.96 17.57
N ALA A 58 -4.92 13.57 16.81
CA ALA A 58 -4.29 14.82 17.21
C ALA A 58 -5.32 15.94 17.38
N ALA A 59 -6.27 16.05 16.46
CA ALA A 59 -7.38 17.01 16.56
C ALA A 59 -8.25 16.74 17.80
N SER A 60 -8.60 15.48 18.08
CA SER A 60 -9.37 15.11 19.26
C SER A 60 -8.67 15.50 20.56
N VAL A 61 -7.36 15.26 20.65
CA VAL A 61 -6.56 15.68 21.82
C VAL A 61 -6.55 17.20 21.97
N PHE A 62 -6.34 17.93 20.87
CA PHE A 62 -6.36 19.39 20.88
C PHE A 62 -7.71 19.95 21.38
N PHE A 63 -8.83 19.46 20.84
CA PHE A 63 -10.15 19.94 21.24
C PHE A 63 -10.52 19.53 22.68
N ALA A 64 -10.11 18.35 23.14
CA ALA A 64 -10.33 17.96 24.54
C ALA A 64 -9.65 18.95 25.50
N GLN A 65 -8.42 19.38 25.20
CA GLN A 65 -7.69 20.38 26.01
C GLN A 65 -8.39 21.75 26.03
N GLU A 66 -8.96 22.19 24.89
CA GLU A 66 -9.71 23.46 24.83
C GLU A 66 -11.02 23.42 25.62
N ILE A 67 -11.68 22.25 25.70
CA ILE A 67 -12.90 22.06 26.50
C ILE A 67 -12.61 22.07 28.00
N ASP A 68 -11.52 21.42 28.43
CA ASP A 68 -11.14 21.33 29.84
C ASP A 68 -10.57 22.64 30.41
N ARG A 69 -10.31 23.65 29.58
CA ARG A 69 -9.83 24.96 30.05
C ARG A 69 -10.95 25.67 30.83
N PRO A 70 -10.80 25.91 32.15
CA PRO A 70 -11.83 26.62 32.90
C PRO A 70 -12.00 28.02 32.30
N ARG A 71 -13.21 28.31 31.83
CA ARG A 71 -13.62 29.68 31.48
C ARG A 71 -13.71 30.48 32.78
N THR A 72 -12.58 30.97 33.27
CA THR A 72 -12.58 31.90 34.39
C THR A 72 -13.23 33.19 33.92
N ARG A 73 -14.52 33.33 34.23
CA ARG A 73 -15.23 34.61 34.11
C ARG A 73 -14.63 35.50 35.20
N PRO A 74 -13.94 36.61 34.87
CA PRO A 74 -13.44 37.49 35.91
C PRO A 74 -14.66 38.08 36.63
N SER A 75 -14.79 37.72 37.90
CA SER A 75 -15.72 38.35 38.83
C SER A 75 -15.29 39.82 39.00
N ARG A 76 -16.13 40.73 38.50
CA ARG A 76 -16.06 42.16 38.78
C ARG A 76 -16.80 42.47 40.06
#